data_AF-A0A6L4WUT8-F1
#
_entry.id   AF-A0A6L4WUT8-F1
#
_cell.length_a   1.000
_cell.length_b   1.000
_cell.length_c   1.000
_cell.angle_alpha   90.00
_cell.angle_beta   90.00
_cell.angle_gamma   90.00
#
_symmetry.space_group_name_H-M   'P 1'
#
loop_
_entity.id
_entity.type
_entity.pdbx_description
1 polymer ?
#
loop_
_entity_poly.entity_id
_entity_poly.type
_entity_poly.pdbx_seq_one_letter_code
_entity_poly.pdbx_strand_id
1 'polypeptide(L)'
;MKIVIFCFILINSLFAAEYYAKLEPVESYKVKAAVAGKVVFSNSKMEGLKANNSTIIQLDSKVNQMELQQSRSKLKFINEMIKIETNNYNRLKKVSSKSAFEKDTQKLKIINLQSSKADMIIKIENLKDTIKNKKLIEKSNYISMISVKEGDYVNPGTLLYESKDLSKAKLEIFVPIQEVTGLKEKAVYLDGKKSDVKINKIYNIADTQHISSYKVQLLVPNVKVFSRLVKIEFK
;
A
#
# COMPACT_ATOMS: atom_id res chain seq x y z
N MET A 1 1.73 66.13 -12.87
CA MET A 1 0.74 65.06 -12.60
C MET A 1 0.87 63.80 -13.46
N LYS A 2 1.24 63.86 -14.75
CA LYS A 2 1.32 62.66 -15.61
C LYS A 2 2.35 61.60 -15.15
N ILE A 3 3.50 62.01 -14.62
CA ILE A 3 4.55 61.08 -14.12
C ILE A 3 4.11 60.34 -12.85
N VAL A 4 3.36 61.00 -11.97
CA VAL A 4 2.86 60.41 -10.72
C VAL A 4 1.81 59.32 -11.01
N ILE A 5 0.96 59.55 -12.02
CA ILE A 5 -0.02 58.55 -12.50
C ILE A 5 0.69 57.33 -13.10
N PHE A 6 1.77 57.54 -13.85
CA PHE A 6 2.57 56.44 -14.42
C PHE A 6 3.26 55.60 -13.33
N CYS A 7 3.77 56.23 -12.28
CA CYS A 7 4.30 55.51 -11.10
C CYS A 7 3.22 54.71 -10.36
N PHE A 8 1.99 55.24 -10.23
CA PHE A 8 0.88 54.51 -9.61
C PHE A 8 0.43 53.29 -10.44
N ILE A 9 0.50 53.35 -11.77
CA ILE A 9 0.19 52.22 -12.66
C ILE A 9 1.25 51.12 -12.56
N LEU A 10 2.54 51.49 -12.42
CA LEU A 10 3.65 50.54 -12.25
C LEU A 10 3.66 49.82 -10.90
N ILE A 11 3.11 50.41 -9.84
CA ILE A 11 3.02 49.76 -8.52
C ILE A 11 2.00 48.63 -8.52
N ASN A 12 0.97 48.68 -9.37
CA ASN A 12 -0.09 47.67 -9.42
C ASN A 12 0.29 46.40 -10.18
N SER A 13 1.39 46.39 -10.95
CA SER A 13 1.81 45.22 -11.75
C SER A 13 2.78 44.27 -11.01
N LEU A 14 3.09 44.53 -9.74
CA LEU A 14 4.12 43.79 -8.99
C LEU A 14 3.59 42.77 -7.96
N PHE A 15 2.26 42.65 -7.79
CA PHE A 15 1.70 41.67 -6.87
C PHE A 15 1.63 40.29 -7.51
N ALA A 16 2.72 39.54 -7.44
CA ALA A 16 2.70 38.11 -7.67
C ALA A 16 1.86 37.45 -6.57
N ALA A 17 0.93 36.57 -6.93
CA ALA A 17 0.16 35.81 -5.95
C ALA A 17 1.08 34.96 -5.08
N GLU A 18 0.97 35.12 -3.77
CA GLU A 18 1.75 34.40 -2.76
C GLU A 18 0.89 33.28 -2.17
N TYR A 19 1.41 32.07 -2.19
CA TYR A 19 0.76 30.90 -1.62
C TYR A 19 1.61 30.36 -0.47
N TYR A 20 0.97 29.79 0.54
CA TYR A 20 1.67 29.14 1.66
C TYR A 20 1.20 27.70 1.75
N ALA A 21 2.15 26.77 1.80
CA ALA A 21 1.86 25.37 2.02
C ALA A 21 2.85 24.74 3.00
N LYS A 22 2.36 23.72 3.71
CA LYS A 22 3.18 22.90 4.59
C LYS A 22 3.93 21.86 3.77
N LEU A 23 5.22 21.66 4.05
CA LEU A 23 5.99 20.56 3.49
C LEU A 23 5.52 19.23 4.08
N GLU A 24 4.72 18.50 3.32
CA GLU A 24 4.20 17.20 3.72
C GLU A 24 5.00 16.06 3.09
N PRO A 25 5.00 14.86 3.69
CA PRO A 25 5.46 13.63 3.01
C PRO A 25 4.77 13.46 1.65
N VAL A 26 5.40 12.74 0.73
CA VAL A 26 4.75 12.42 -0.57
C VAL A 26 3.46 11.66 -0.32
N GLU A 27 3.57 10.60 0.47
CA GLU A 27 2.48 9.72 0.85
C GLU A 27 2.55 9.42 2.35
N SER A 28 1.37 9.26 2.94
CA SER A 28 1.20 8.81 4.32
C SER A 28 0.30 7.59 4.32
N TYR A 29 0.84 6.47 4.78
CA TYR A 29 0.19 5.16 4.79
C TYR A 29 -0.29 4.83 6.20
N LYS A 30 -1.54 4.38 6.29
CA LYS A 30 -2.11 3.78 7.50
C LYS A 30 -2.09 2.27 7.34
N VAL A 31 -1.09 1.61 7.90
CA VAL A 31 -0.92 0.17 7.77
C VAL A 31 -1.85 -0.53 8.75
N LYS A 32 -2.77 -1.32 8.21
CA LYS A 32 -3.80 -2.03 8.96
C LYS A 32 -3.55 -3.53 8.94
N ALA A 33 -4.06 -4.23 9.96
CA ALA A 33 -4.03 -5.68 10.01
C ALA A 33 -4.86 -6.26 8.86
N ALA A 34 -4.27 -7.16 8.08
CA ALA A 34 -5.01 -7.94 7.08
C ALA A 34 -5.66 -9.20 7.70
N VAL A 35 -5.12 -9.68 8.82
CA VAL A 35 -5.55 -10.91 9.49
C VAL A 35 -5.64 -10.70 11.00
N ALA A 36 -6.50 -11.47 11.65
CA ALA A 36 -6.63 -11.46 13.10
C ALA A 36 -5.42 -12.15 13.78
N GLY A 37 -5.09 -11.70 14.99
CA GLY A 37 -4.09 -12.37 15.81
C GLY A 37 -3.67 -11.58 17.04
N LYS A 38 -2.96 -12.26 17.94
CA LYS A 38 -2.26 -11.62 19.05
C LYS A 38 -0.95 -11.06 18.56
N VAL A 39 -0.64 -9.82 18.93
CA VAL A 39 0.67 -9.20 18.69
C VAL A 39 1.71 -9.86 19.60
N VAL A 40 2.70 -10.51 19.00
CA VAL A 40 3.84 -11.14 19.72
C VAL A 40 5.09 -10.29 19.69
N PHE A 41 5.12 -9.26 18.85
CA PHE A 41 6.22 -8.31 18.78
C PHE A 41 5.72 -6.98 18.22
N SER A 42 6.10 -5.90 18.89
CA SER A 42 5.88 -4.53 18.44
C SER A 42 7.15 -3.71 18.64
N ASN A 43 7.67 -3.13 17.56
CA ASN A 43 8.96 -2.45 17.56
C ASN A 43 8.83 -0.95 17.86
N SER A 44 8.39 -0.60 19.07
CA SER A 44 8.21 0.81 19.49
C SER A 44 9.46 1.66 19.34
N LYS A 45 10.65 1.06 19.31
CA LYS A 45 11.93 1.78 19.09
C LYS A 45 12.05 2.41 17.70
N MET A 46 11.26 1.95 16.73
CA MET A 46 11.27 2.48 15.37
C MET A 46 10.39 3.72 15.20
N GLU A 47 9.56 4.05 16.18
CA GLU A 47 8.80 5.30 16.16
C GLU A 47 9.76 6.49 16.06
N GLY A 48 9.49 7.37 15.10
CA GLY A 48 10.35 8.50 14.84
C GLY A 48 11.57 8.20 13.96
N LEU A 49 11.73 6.98 13.45
CA LEU A 49 12.89 6.54 12.65
C LEU A 49 12.48 5.96 11.29
N LYS A 50 13.46 5.84 10.37
CA LYS A 50 13.30 5.08 9.13
C LYS A 50 13.38 3.59 9.38
N ALA A 51 12.47 2.83 8.77
CA ALA A 51 12.32 1.41 9.04
C ALA A 51 13.53 0.53 8.67
N ASN A 52 14.27 0.86 7.60
CA ASN A 52 15.47 0.14 7.16
C ASN A 52 15.33 -1.40 7.10
N ASN A 53 14.24 -1.88 6.49
CA ASN A 53 13.89 -3.30 6.35
C ASN A 53 13.67 -4.02 7.71
N SER A 54 13.28 -3.28 8.73
CA SER A 54 12.99 -3.82 10.05
C SER A 54 11.60 -4.44 10.11
N THR A 55 11.46 -5.47 10.95
CA THR A 55 10.14 -5.95 11.36
C THR A 55 9.54 -4.90 12.32
N ILE A 56 8.32 -4.45 12.01
CA ILE A 56 7.61 -3.43 12.80
C ILE A 56 6.64 -4.12 13.75
N ILE A 57 5.78 -4.99 13.21
CA ILE A 57 4.80 -5.77 13.98
C ILE A 57 4.89 -7.24 13.57
N GLN A 58 4.76 -8.13 14.55
CA GLN A 58 4.54 -9.55 14.30
C GLN A 58 3.34 -10.05 15.10
N LEU A 59 2.46 -10.79 14.43
CA LEU A 59 1.33 -11.49 15.02
C LEU A 59 1.68 -12.98 15.20
N ASP A 60 1.07 -13.62 16.19
CA ASP A 60 1.26 -15.05 16.44
C ASP A 60 0.80 -15.87 15.24
N SER A 61 1.73 -16.64 14.66
CA SER A 61 1.49 -17.53 13.51
C SER A 61 1.73 -19.00 13.83
N LYS A 62 2.04 -19.37 15.07
CA LYS A 62 2.48 -20.72 15.44
C LYS A 62 1.47 -21.80 15.02
N VAL A 63 0.20 -21.61 15.35
CA VAL A 63 -0.87 -22.57 14.99
C VAL A 63 -1.04 -22.65 13.47
N ASN A 64 -1.00 -21.53 12.75
CA ASN A 64 -1.13 -21.55 11.29
C ASN A 64 0.05 -22.25 10.62
N GLN A 65 1.28 -22.09 11.13
CA GLN A 65 2.45 -22.79 10.61
C GLN A 65 2.33 -24.31 10.81
N MET A 66 1.88 -24.75 12.00
CA MET A 66 1.61 -26.17 12.27
C MET A 66 0.54 -26.72 11.33
N GLU A 67 -0.57 -25.98 11.14
CA GLU A 67 -1.64 -26.38 10.23
C GLU A 67 -1.18 -26.45 8.78
N LEU A 68 -0.32 -25.52 8.33
CA LEU A 68 0.28 -25.54 7.00
C LEU A 68 1.13 -26.79 6.80
N GLN A 69 1.96 -27.16 7.78
CA GLN A 69 2.78 -28.36 7.72
C GLN A 69 1.90 -29.62 7.63
N GLN A 70 0.87 -29.74 8.47
CA GLN A 70 -0.06 -30.85 8.43
C GLN A 70 -0.82 -30.93 7.10
N SER A 71 -1.25 -29.80 6.56
CA SER A 71 -1.97 -29.73 5.28
C SER A 71 -1.09 -30.20 4.12
N ARG A 72 0.20 -29.83 4.12
CA ARG A 72 1.19 -30.33 3.15
C ARG A 72 1.39 -31.85 3.25
N SER A 73 1.47 -32.39 4.46
CA SER A 73 1.56 -33.85 4.65
C SER A 73 0.31 -34.56 4.14
N LYS A 74 -0.89 -34.05 4.44
CA LYS A 74 -2.15 -34.59 3.91
C LYS A 74 -2.20 -34.56 2.38
N LEU A 75 -1.76 -33.46 1.76
CA LEU A 75 -1.66 -33.36 0.30
C LEU A 75 -0.73 -34.44 -0.29
N LYS A 76 0.39 -34.76 0.37
CA LYS A 76 1.29 -35.84 -0.04
C LYS A 76 0.55 -37.19 -0.05
N PHE A 77 -0.17 -37.52 1.02
CA PHE A 77 -0.95 -38.76 1.10
C PHE A 77 -2.06 -38.82 0.05
N ILE A 78 -2.76 -37.70 -0.22
CA ILE A 78 -3.76 -37.65 -1.30
C ILE A 78 -3.12 -37.93 -2.66
N ASN A 79 -1.95 -37.37 -2.95
CA ASN A 79 -1.25 -37.65 -4.21
C ASN A 79 -0.85 -39.13 -4.33
N GLU A 80 -0.40 -39.75 -3.24
CA GLU A 80 -0.10 -41.18 -3.20
C GLU A 80 -1.35 -42.04 -3.42
N MET A 81 -2.47 -41.70 -2.78
CA MET A 81 -3.77 -42.36 -3.00
C MET A 81 -4.23 -42.23 -4.46
N ILE A 82 -4.15 -41.04 -5.06
CA ILE A 82 -4.49 -40.84 -6.48
C ILE A 82 -3.63 -41.76 -7.36
N LYS A 83 -2.33 -41.87 -7.09
CA LYS A 83 -1.43 -42.74 -7.85
C LYS A 83 -1.84 -44.21 -7.75
N ILE A 84 -2.15 -44.68 -6.54
CA ILE A 84 -2.59 -46.07 -6.29
C ILE A 84 -3.91 -46.34 -7.02
N GLU A 85 -4.91 -45.48 -6.82
CA GLU A 85 -6.24 -45.66 -7.41
C GLU A 85 -6.20 -45.57 -8.94
N THR A 86 -5.34 -44.72 -9.51
CA THR A 86 -5.10 -44.63 -10.95
C THR A 86 -4.49 -45.91 -11.50
N ASN A 87 -3.49 -46.48 -10.81
CA ASN A 87 -2.91 -47.78 -11.19
C ASN A 87 -3.95 -48.90 -11.11
N ASN A 88 -4.79 -48.91 -10.07
CA ASN A 88 -5.87 -49.88 -9.91
C ASN A 88 -6.90 -49.75 -11.03
N TYR A 89 -7.32 -48.54 -11.38
CA TYR A 89 -8.22 -48.30 -12.51
C TYR A 89 -7.63 -48.77 -13.84
N ASN A 90 -6.34 -48.48 -14.09
CA ASN A 90 -5.65 -48.92 -15.30
C ASN A 90 -5.54 -50.45 -15.40
N ARG A 91 -5.33 -51.14 -14.27
CA ARG A 91 -5.38 -52.61 -14.21
C ARG A 91 -6.80 -53.13 -14.47
N LEU A 92 -7.80 -52.56 -13.80
CA LEU A 92 -9.21 -52.94 -13.93
C LEU A 92 -9.73 -52.77 -15.37
N LYS A 93 -9.28 -51.72 -16.07
CA LYS A 93 -9.63 -51.48 -17.49
C LYS A 93 -9.20 -52.61 -18.42
N LYS A 94 -8.08 -53.29 -18.10
CA LYS A 94 -7.57 -54.44 -18.86
C LYS A 94 -8.34 -55.74 -18.60
N VAL A 95 -9.17 -55.79 -17.57
CA VAL A 95 -9.97 -56.97 -17.24
C VAL A 95 -11.27 -56.92 -18.04
N SER A 96 -11.43 -57.86 -18.98
CA SER A 96 -12.59 -57.94 -19.88
C SER A 96 -13.87 -58.38 -19.14
N SER A 97 -13.75 -59.25 -18.13
CA SER A 97 -14.87 -59.75 -17.32
C SER A 97 -15.46 -58.72 -16.34
N LYS A 98 -14.85 -57.54 -16.23
CA LYS A 98 -15.30 -56.47 -15.33
C LYS A 98 -16.26 -55.53 -16.02
N SER A 99 -17.38 -55.27 -15.35
CA SER A 99 -18.46 -54.44 -15.86
C SER A 99 -18.02 -52.98 -16.03
N ALA A 100 -18.72 -52.25 -16.91
CA ALA A 100 -18.53 -50.80 -17.04
C ALA A 100 -18.81 -50.09 -15.70
N PHE A 101 -19.84 -50.53 -14.98
CA PHE A 101 -20.21 -50.01 -13.66
C PHE A 101 -19.05 -50.11 -12.64
N GLU A 102 -18.36 -51.26 -12.55
CA GLU A 102 -17.19 -51.41 -11.67
C GLU A 102 -16.04 -50.48 -12.08
N LYS A 103 -15.81 -50.33 -13.39
CA LYS A 103 -14.78 -49.42 -13.93
C LYS A 103 -15.10 -47.96 -13.59
N ASP A 104 -16.35 -47.53 -13.76
CA ASP A 104 -16.80 -46.19 -13.44
C ASP A 104 -16.75 -45.91 -11.94
N THR A 105 -17.14 -46.88 -11.12
CA THR A 105 -17.02 -46.78 -9.65
C THR A 105 -15.57 -46.52 -9.22
N GLN A 106 -14.61 -47.23 -9.83
CA GLN A 106 -13.19 -47.02 -9.55
C GLN A 106 -12.69 -45.66 -10.05
N LYS A 107 -13.18 -45.20 -11.21
CA LYS A 107 -12.87 -43.86 -11.75
C LYS A 107 -13.41 -42.74 -10.84
N LEU A 108 -14.61 -42.91 -10.29
CA LEU A 108 -15.22 -41.95 -9.36
C LEU A 108 -14.37 -41.75 -8.10
N LYS A 109 -13.72 -42.80 -7.58
CA LYS A 109 -12.77 -42.66 -6.45
C LYS A 109 -11.62 -41.72 -6.78
N ILE A 110 -11.04 -41.85 -7.98
CA ILE A 110 -9.95 -40.97 -8.45
C ILE A 110 -10.44 -39.52 -8.53
N ILE A 111 -11.62 -39.30 -9.11
CA ILE A 111 -12.22 -37.96 -9.26
C ILE A 111 -12.46 -37.32 -7.88
N ASN A 112 -12.99 -38.06 -6.91
CA ASN A 112 -13.21 -37.57 -5.55
C ASN A 112 -11.90 -37.20 -4.84
N LEU A 113 -10.84 -37.99 -5.03
CA LEU A 113 -9.51 -37.66 -4.50
C LEU A 113 -8.91 -36.43 -5.19
N GLN A 114 -9.14 -36.25 -6.49
CA GLN A 114 -8.73 -35.05 -7.23
C GLN A 114 -9.45 -33.80 -6.75
N SER A 115 -10.76 -33.90 -6.45
CA SER A 115 -11.52 -32.81 -5.80
C SER A 115 -10.91 -32.46 -4.44
N SER A 116 -10.69 -33.46 -3.59
CA SER A 116 -10.08 -33.28 -2.27
C SER A 116 -8.68 -32.67 -2.33
N LYS A 117 -7.90 -33.02 -3.36
CA LYS A 117 -6.59 -32.42 -3.64
C LYS A 117 -6.72 -30.93 -3.94
N ALA A 118 -7.69 -30.54 -4.78
CA ALA A 118 -7.90 -29.14 -5.15
C ALA A 118 -8.24 -28.30 -3.90
N ASP A 119 -9.16 -28.79 -3.07
CA ASP A 119 -9.54 -28.13 -1.81
C ASP A 119 -8.34 -27.96 -0.87
N MET A 120 -7.50 -29.00 -0.75
CA MET A 120 -6.31 -28.96 0.08
C MET A 120 -5.28 -27.95 -0.43
N ILE A 121 -5.13 -27.78 -1.75
CA ILE A 121 -4.25 -26.77 -2.34
C ILE A 121 -4.73 -25.36 -1.97
N ILE A 122 -6.02 -25.08 -2.13
CA ILE A 122 -6.60 -23.78 -1.75
C ILE A 122 -6.37 -23.49 -0.26
N LYS A 123 -6.59 -24.48 0.61
CA LYS A 123 -6.31 -24.34 2.04
C LYS A 123 -4.84 -24.00 2.33
N ILE A 124 -3.90 -24.65 1.64
CA ILE A 124 -2.46 -24.37 1.78
C ILE A 124 -2.13 -22.94 1.38
N GLU A 125 -2.68 -22.44 0.26
CA GLU A 125 -2.42 -21.08 -0.20
C GLU A 125 -3.02 -20.03 0.77
N ASN A 126 -4.23 -20.25 1.27
CA ASN A 126 -4.84 -19.37 2.28
C ASN A 126 -4.00 -19.29 3.56
N LEU A 127 -3.45 -20.43 4.02
CA LEU A 127 -2.57 -20.47 5.19
C LEU A 127 -1.25 -19.75 4.94
N LYS A 128 -0.64 -19.91 3.75
CA LYS A 128 0.58 -19.16 3.38
C LYS A 128 0.35 -17.67 3.39
N ASP A 129 -0.75 -17.22 2.77
CA ASP A 129 -1.11 -15.80 2.73
C ASP A 129 -1.35 -15.26 4.14
N THR A 130 -2.10 -15.99 4.97
CA THR A 130 -2.33 -15.64 6.37
C THR A 130 -1.01 -15.49 7.13
N ILE A 131 -0.10 -16.46 7.04
CA ILE A 131 1.20 -16.42 7.75
C ILE A 131 2.06 -15.25 7.26
N LYS A 132 2.09 -14.99 5.95
CA LYS A 132 2.81 -13.86 5.37
C LYS A 132 2.29 -12.54 5.94
N ASN A 133 0.97 -12.38 6.01
CA ASN A 133 0.31 -11.18 6.52
C ASN A 133 0.43 -10.99 8.05
N LYS A 134 0.95 -11.98 8.78
CA LYS A 134 1.26 -11.88 10.22
C LYS A 134 2.62 -11.28 10.52
N LYS A 135 3.52 -11.14 9.54
CA LYS A 135 4.83 -10.50 9.74
C LYS A 135 4.92 -9.25 8.88
N LEU A 136 4.94 -8.09 9.54
CA LEU A 136 4.95 -6.79 8.86
C LEU A 136 6.36 -6.21 8.89
N ILE A 137 6.95 -6.12 7.71
CA ILE A 137 8.29 -5.57 7.48
C ILE A 137 8.14 -4.29 6.67
N GLU A 138 8.68 -3.19 7.16
CA GLU A 138 8.71 -1.92 6.44
C GLU A 138 10.13 -1.67 5.90
N LYS A 139 10.22 -1.28 4.63
CA LYS A 139 11.50 -1.24 3.91
C LYS A 139 12.28 0.04 4.18
N SER A 140 11.69 1.19 3.89
CA SER A 140 12.42 2.47 3.87
C SER A 140 11.64 3.64 4.45
N ASN A 141 10.33 3.47 4.65
CA ASN A 141 9.48 4.55 5.12
C ASN A 141 9.79 4.91 6.57
N TYR A 142 9.48 6.16 6.91
CA TYR A 142 9.54 6.66 8.28
C TYR A 142 8.33 6.15 9.06
N ILE A 143 8.54 5.59 10.25
CA ILE A 143 7.45 5.14 11.11
C ILE A 143 7.04 6.29 12.02
N SER A 144 5.86 6.86 11.81
CA SER A 144 5.41 7.98 12.62
C SER A 144 4.77 7.57 13.94
N MET A 145 4.07 6.43 13.96
CA MET A 145 3.37 5.95 15.14
C MET A 145 3.12 4.46 15.01
N ILE A 146 3.27 3.72 16.10
CA ILE A 146 2.83 2.33 16.23
C ILE A 146 1.66 2.29 17.22
N SER A 147 0.51 1.83 16.73
CA SER A 147 -0.76 1.91 17.45
C SER A 147 -1.06 0.69 18.33
N VAL A 148 -0.22 -0.35 18.28
CA VAL A 148 -0.43 -1.61 19.02
C VAL A 148 0.82 -2.03 19.76
N LYS A 149 0.65 -2.67 20.91
CA LYS A 149 1.71 -3.20 21.77
C LYS A 149 1.72 -4.72 21.76
N GLU A 150 2.82 -5.29 22.22
CA GLU A 150 2.90 -6.73 22.47
C GLU A 150 1.82 -7.15 23.49
N GLY A 151 1.12 -8.23 23.20
CA GLY A 151 0.00 -8.72 24.00
C GLY A 151 -1.38 -8.32 23.45
N ASP A 152 -1.46 -7.26 22.65
CA ASP A 152 -2.73 -6.79 22.08
C ASP A 152 -3.33 -7.81 21.10
N TYR A 153 -4.66 -7.83 21.02
CA TYR A 153 -5.39 -8.59 20.03
C TYR A 153 -5.91 -7.65 18.94
N VAL A 154 -5.65 -8.00 17.69
CA VAL A 154 -6.06 -7.21 16.53
C VAL A 154 -6.99 -8.01 15.62
N ASN A 155 -7.90 -7.30 14.98
CA ASN A 155 -8.81 -7.82 13.97
C ASN A 155 -8.45 -7.25 12.59
N PRO A 156 -8.89 -7.86 11.48
CA PRO A 156 -8.73 -7.28 10.16
C PRO A 156 -9.27 -5.84 10.13
N GLY A 157 -8.47 -4.91 9.61
CA GLY A 157 -8.79 -3.48 9.55
C GLY A 157 -8.30 -2.66 10.75
N THR A 158 -7.85 -3.28 11.85
CA THR A 158 -7.24 -2.57 12.99
C THR A 158 -5.98 -1.83 12.54
N LEU A 159 -5.84 -0.55 12.90
CA LEU A 159 -4.64 0.24 12.62
C LEU A 159 -3.46 -0.31 13.43
N LEU A 160 -2.37 -0.65 12.74
CA LEU A 160 -1.17 -1.20 13.38
C LEU A 160 -0.09 -0.13 13.52
N TYR A 161 0.22 0.57 12.44
CA TYR A 161 1.19 1.67 12.45
C TYR A 161 0.95 2.61 11.28
N GLU A 162 1.51 3.81 11.39
CA GLU A 162 1.54 4.80 10.32
C GLU A 162 2.96 4.92 9.76
N SER A 163 3.09 4.85 8.43
CA SER A 163 4.36 5.04 7.75
C SER A 163 4.28 6.17 6.73
N LYS A 164 5.38 6.90 6.54
CA LYS A 164 5.45 8.10 5.71
C LYS A 164 6.59 7.98 4.71
N ASP A 165 6.30 8.26 3.44
CA ASP A 165 7.34 8.37 2.42
C ASP A 165 7.98 9.77 2.47
N LEU A 166 9.21 9.81 2.98
CA LEU A 166 10.02 11.03 3.09
C LEU A 166 11.04 11.18 1.95
N SER A 167 10.87 10.46 0.83
CA SER A 167 11.77 10.56 -0.33
C SER A 167 11.78 11.94 -0.97
N LYS A 168 10.61 12.58 -1.03
CA LYS A 168 10.38 13.96 -1.46
C LYS A 168 9.36 14.60 -0.52
N ALA A 169 9.23 15.92 -0.60
CA ALA A 169 8.09 16.59 0.01
C ALA A 169 7.06 16.97 -1.04
N LYS A 170 5.82 17.05 -0.60
CA LYS A 170 4.69 17.55 -1.34
C LYS A 170 4.28 18.89 -0.76
N LEU A 171 4.06 19.86 -1.64
CA LEU A 171 3.40 21.13 -1.31
C LEU A 171 2.06 21.15 -2.04
N GLU A 172 0.98 21.34 -1.30
CA GLU A 172 -0.37 21.48 -1.86
C GLU A 172 -0.87 22.90 -1.59
N ILE A 173 -1.22 23.59 -2.67
CA ILE A 173 -1.80 24.94 -2.64
C ILE A 173 -3.10 24.98 -3.42
N PHE A 174 -3.94 25.98 -3.16
CA PHE A 174 -5.18 26.21 -3.88
C PHE A 174 -5.04 27.49 -4.72
N VAL A 175 -5.00 27.34 -6.04
CA VAL A 175 -4.81 28.44 -7.00
C VAL A 175 -6.16 28.77 -7.64
N PRO A 176 -6.59 30.05 -7.71
CA PRO A 176 -7.84 30.44 -8.36
C PRO A 176 -7.94 29.92 -9.79
N ILE A 177 -9.10 29.41 -10.19
CA ILE A 177 -9.31 28.75 -11.50
C ILE A 177 -8.84 29.62 -12.68
N GLN A 178 -9.05 30.94 -12.58
CA GLN A 178 -8.66 31.91 -13.61
C GLN A 178 -7.13 32.00 -13.80
N GLU A 179 -6.36 31.79 -12.73
CA GLU A 179 -4.89 31.90 -12.72
C GLU A 179 -4.17 30.59 -13.08
N VAL A 180 -4.90 29.47 -13.13
CA VAL A 180 -4.33 28.15 -13.44
C VAL A 180 -3.89 28.05 -14.90
N THR A 181 -4.56 28.78 -15.80
CA THR A 181 -4.20 28.86 -17.22
C THR A 181 -2.83 29.54 -17.37
N GLY A 182 -1.83 28.80 -17.87
CA GLY A 182 -0.45 29.29 -17.99
C GLY A 182 0.44 29.07 -16.75
N LEU A 183 -0.08 28.51 -15.66
CA LEU A 183 0.69 28.30 -14.42
C LEU A 183 1.90 27.37 -14.61
N LYS A 184 1.83 26.42 -15.55
CA LYS A 184 2.93 25.49 -15.86
C LYS A 184 4.15 26.16 -16.51
N GLU A 185 3.97 27.33 -17.11
CA GLU A 185 5.02 28.06 -17.83
C GLU A 185 5.80 29.02 -16.90
N LYS A 186 5.21 29.37 -15.76
CA LYS A 186 5.81 30.26 -14.76
C LYS A 186 6.95 29.57 -14.00
N ALA A 187 7.95 30.34 -13.62
CA ALA A 187 9.01 29.88 -12.74
C ALA A 187 8.50 29.80 -11.29
N VAL A 188 8.84 28.71 -10.61
CA VAL A 188 8.45 28.48 -9.21
C VAL A 188 9.53 28.99 -8.28
N TYR A 189 9.14 29.89 -7.38
CA TYR A 189 10.00 30.37 -6.30
C TYR A 189 9.51 29.78 -4.97
N LEU A 190 10.45 29.28 -4.17
CA LEU A 190 10.21 28.79 -2.81
C LEU A 190 10.95 29.71 -1.83
N ASP A 191 10.23 30.31 -0.89
CA ASP A 191 10.74 31.30 0.06
C ASP A 191 11.57 32.42 -0.61
N GLY A 192 11.03 32.94 -1.74
CA GLY A 192 11.65 34.00 -2.53
C GLY A 192 12.85 33.58 -3.39
N LYS A 193 13.28 32.32 -3.33
CA LYS A 193 14.39 31.79 -4.14
C LYS A 193 13.86 31.00 -5.33
N LYS A 194 14.40 31.28 -6.52
CA LYS A 194 14.08 30.51 -7.73
C LYS A 194 14.43 29.05 -7.49
N SER A 195 13.51 28.14 -7.81
CA SER A 195 13.70 26.71 -7.63
C SER A 195 13.51 25.97 -8.96
N ASP A 196 14.14 24.80 -9.07
CA ASP A 196 13.94 23.88 -10.20
C ASP A 196 12.69 23.00 -10.02
N VAL A 197 11.89 23.27 -8.99
CA VAL A 197 10.67 22.51 -8.69
C VAL A 197 9.63 22.82 -9.75
N LYS A 198 9.05 21.77 -10.33
CA LYS A 198 7.96 21.85 -11.29
C LYS A 198 6.65 21.42 -10.65
N ILE A 199 5.56 21.92 -11.21
CA ILE A 199 4.21 21.47 -10.86
C ILE A 199 4.09 19.99 -11.23
N ASN A 200 3.80 19.17 -10.23
CA ASN A 200 3.57 17.75 -10.40
C ASN A 200 2.16 17.47 -10.92
N LYS A 201 1.16 18.12 -10.32
CA LYS A 201 -0.24 17.89 -10.66
C LYS A 201 -1.08 19.14 -10.45
N ILE A 202 -2.05 19.32 -11.33
CA ILE A 202 -3.14 20.29 -11.19
C ILE A 202 -4.43 19.48 -11.21
N TYR A 203 -5.27 19.65 -10.20
CA TYR A 203 -6.55 18.97 -10.11
C TYR A 203 -7.60 19.80 -10.86
N ASN A 204 -8.20 19.24 -11.91
CA ASN A 204 -9.16 19.97 -12.76
C ASN A 204 -10.58 20.03 -12.18
N ILE A 205 -10.75 19.60 -10.93
CA ILE A 205 -12.02 19.64 -10.19
C ILE A 205 -11.74 20.46 -8.93
N ALA A 206 -12.60 21.44 -8.67
CA ALA A 206 -12.49 22.28 -7.50
C ALA A 206 -12.65 21.46 -6.22
N ASP A 207 -11.94 21.89 -5.18
CA ASP A 207 -11.98 21.21 -3.89
C ASP A 207 -13.31 21.49 -3.16
N THR A 208 -13.71 20.57 -2.27
CA THR A 208 -14.97 20.70 -1.52
C THR A 208 -15.00 21.97 -0.65
N GLN A 209 -13.85 22.40 -0.12
CA GLN A 209 -13.74 23.62 0.68
C GLN A 209 -13.39 24.85 -0.18
N HIS A 210 -12.58 24.66 -1.23
CA HIS A 210 -12.12 25.74 -2.10
C HIS A 210 -12.74 25.65 -3.50
N ILE A 211 -14.03 26.03 -3.60
CA ILE A 211 -14.85 25.86 -4.82
C ILE A 211 -14.40 26.71 -6.01
N SER A 212 -13.68 27.80 -5.78
CA SER A 212 -13.18 28.74 -6.81
C SER A 212 -11.70 28.52 -7.16
N SER A 213 -11.07 27.49 -6.61
CA SER A 213 -9.65 27.21 -6.76
C SER A 213 -9.40 25.75 -7.12
N TYR A 214 -8.37 25.52 -7.93
CA TYR A 214 -7.85 24.19 -8.18
C TYR A 214 -6.70 23.89 -7.24
N LYS A 215 -6.67 22.65 -6.75
CA LYS A 215 -5.53 22.15 -5.99
C LYS A 215 -4.35 21.97 -6.95
N VAL A 216 -3.21 22.53 -6.59
CA VAL A 216 -1.94 22.41 -7.31
C VAL A 216 -0.92 21.77 -6.39
N GLN A 217 -0.27 20.73 -6.89
CA GLN A 217 0.71 19.96 -6.17
C GLN A 217 2.10 20.19 -6.76
N LEU A 218 3.07 20.52 -5.92
CA LEU A 218 4.48 20.58 -6.25
C LEU A 218 5.25 19.50 -5.49
N LEU A 219 6.30 18.94 -6.11
CA LEU A 219 7.18 17.96 -5.47
C LEU A 219 8.57 18.56 -5.28
N VAL A 220 9.00 18.65 -4.02
CA VAL A 220 10.29 19.20 -3.64
C VAL A 220 11.25 18.05 -3.31
N PRO A 221 12.35 17.87 -4.07
CA PRO A 221 13.36 16.87 -3.75
C PRO A 221 14.24 17.30 -2.57
N ASN A 222 14.92 16.34 -1.93
CA ASN A 222 15.99 16.57 -0.95
C ASN A 222 15.60 17.42 0.28
N VAL A 223 14.38 17.25 0.78
CA VAL A 223 13.89 17.98 1.96
C VAL A 223 14.46 17.39 3.24
N LYS A 224 15.07 18.26 4.06
CA LYS A 224 15.64 17.87 5.36
C LYS A 224 14.64 17.96 6.51
N VAL A 225 13.76 18.95 6.46
CA VAL A 225 12.80 19.25 7.52
C VAL A 225 11.40 19.28 6.93
N PHE A 226 10.57 18.35 7.36
CA PHE A 226 9.15 18.30 7.01
C PHE A 226 8.33 19.12 8.00
N SER A 227 7.08 19.39 7.65
CA SER A 227 6.12 20.18 8.44
C SER A 227 6.38 21.68 8.56
N ARG A 228 7.38 22.23 7.85
CA ARG A 228 7.58 23.68 7.75
C ARG A 228 6.61 24.30 6.75
N LEU A 229 6.11 25.50 7.03
CA LEU A 229 5.44 26.34 6.04
C LEU A 229 6.46 26.92 5.05
N VAL A 230 6.13 26.87 3.78
CA VAL A 230 6.94 27.40 2.67
C VAL A 230 6.09 28.35 1.87
N LYS A 231 6.64 29.53 1.59
CA LYS A 231 6.06 30.50 0.68
C LYS A 231 6.33 30.07 -0.76
N ILE A 232 5.32 30.09 -1.61
CA ILE A 232 5.36 29.68 -3.01
C ILE A 232 4.89 30.87 -3.86
N GLU A 233 5.68 31.25 -4.85
CA GLU A 233 5.36 32.32 -5.79
C GLU A 233 5.54 31.81 -7.22
N PHE A 234 4.62 32.19 -8.12
CA PHE A 234 4.72 31.90 -9.55
C PHE A 234 5.01 33.20 -10.29
N LYS A 235 6.19 33.31 -10.91
CA LYS A 235 6.66 34.50 -11.63
C LYS A 235 7.02 34.18 -13.06
#